data_AF-A1BE60-F1
#
_entry.id   AF-A1BE60-F1
#
_cell.length_a   1.000
_cell.length_b   1.000
_cell.length_c   1.000
_cell.angle_alpha   90.00
_cell.angle_beta   90.00
_cell.angle_gamma   90.00
#
_symmetry.space_group_name_H-M   'P 1'
#
loop_
_entity.id
_entity.type
_entity.pdbx_description
1 polymer ?
#
loop_
_entity_poly.entity_id
_entity_poly.type
_entity_poly.pdbx_seq_one_letter_code
_entity_poly.pdbx_strand_id
1 'polypeptide(L)' 'MQSEPVTRRFRLRKEVSEEFDLYVKAAQEKTKGADESLVLEAILKNHLKRDKGFRTWLQKQQEV' A
#
# COMPACT_ATOMS: atom_id res chain seq x y z
N MET A 1 2.72 17.03 -9.42
CA MET A 1 1.62 16.48 -10.24
C MET A 1 1.04 15.30 -9.47
N GLN A 2 -0.23 15.35 -9.08
CA GLN A 2 -0.90 14.16 -8.54
C GLN A 2 -1.17 13.23 -9.73
N SER A 3 -0.46 12.11 -9.77
CA SER A 3 -0.65 11.06 -10.78
C SER A 3 -2.07 10.50 -10.66
N GLU A 4 -2.70 10.18 -11.78
CA GLU A 4 -4.03 9.57 -11.78
C GLU A 4 -4.05 8.23 -11.02
N PRO A 5 -5.12 7.93 -10.26
CA PRO A 5 -5.26 6.65 -9.60
C PRO A 5 -5.39 5.53 -10.63
N VAL A 6 -4.59 4.47 -10.47
CA VAL A 6 -4.60 3.30 -11.35
C VAL A 6 -5.18 2.08 -10.61
N THR A 7 -6.04 1.31 -11.27
CA THR A 7 -6.56 0.07 -10.72
C THR A 7 -5.61 -1.09 -10.99
N ARG A 8 -5.28 -1.85 -9.94
CA ARG A 8 -4.54 -3.13 -10.05
C ARG A 8 -5.38 -4.26 -9.46
N ARG A 9 -5.39 -5.41 -10.12
CA ARG A 9 -6.07 -6.62 -9.63
C ARG A 9 -5.04 -7.59 -9.07
N PHE A 10 -5.23 -8.02 -7.84
CA PHE A 10 -4.37 -8.98 -7.16
C PHE A 10 -5.14 -10.24 -6.79
N ARG A 11 -4.44 -11.37 -6.72
CA ARG A 11 -4.95 -12.58 -6.06
C ARG A 11 -4.30 -12.66 -4.69
N LEU A 12 -5.12 -12.69 -3.65
CA LEU A 12 -4.68 -12.85 -2.27
C LEU A 12 -5.16 -14.19 -1.74
N ARG A 13 -4.43 -14.75 -0.78
CA ARG A 13 -4.95 -15.87 0.00
C ARG A 13 -6.11 -15.38 0.85
N LYS A 14 -7.09 -16.25 1.08
CA LYS A 14 -8.30 -15.94 1.84
C LYS A 14 -7.96 -15.39 3.23
N GLU A 15 -7.07 -16.08 3.96
CA GLU A 15 -6.59 -15.68 5.29
C GLU A 15 -6.04 -14.24 5.32
N VAL A 16 -5.22 -13.87 4.34
CA VAL A 16 -4.64 -12.52 4.23
C VAL A 16 -5.71 -11.48 3.89
N SER A 17 -6.70 -11.83 3.07
CA SER A 17 -7.81 -10.93 2.75
C SER A 17 -8.65 -10.62 3.99
N GLU A 18 -8.95 -11.65 4.80
CA GLU A 18 -9.74 -11.49 6.02
C GLU A 18 -9.00 -10.64 7.08
N GLU A 19 -7.69 -10.84 7.24
CA GLU A 19 -6.85 -9.99 8.10
C GLU A 19 -6.79 -8.55 7.59
N PHE A 20 -6.72 -8.35 6.27
CA PHE A 20 -6.73 -7.03 5.67
C PHE A 20 -8.07 -6.30 5.91
N ASP A 21 -9.20 -6.98 5.80
CA ASP A 21 -10.52 -6.40 6.09
C ASP A 21 -10.62 -5.93 7.55
N LEU A 22 -10.06 -6.70 8.50
CA LEU A 22 -9.99 -6.28 9.91
C LEU A 22 -9.11 -5.04 10.09
N TYR A 23 -8.00 -4.97 9.35
CA TYR A 23 -7.12 -3.81 9.39
C TYR A 23 -7.79 -2.55 8.82
N VAL A 24 -8.56 -2.67 7.74
CA VAL A 24 -9.35 -1.58 7.17
C VAL A 24 -10.39 -1.07 8.18
N LYS A 25 -11.10 -1.99 8.86
CA LYS A 25 -12.05 -1.62 9.93
C LYS A 25 -11.36 -0.83 11.05
N ALA A 26 -10.19 -1.27 11.52
CA ALA A 26 -9.43 -0.56 12.53
C ALA A 26 -8.96 0.83 12.07
N ALA A 27 -8.68 1.01 10.78
CA ALA A 27 -8.34 2.31 10.21
C ALA A 27 -9.57 3.24 10.14
N GLN A 28 -10.74 2.70 9.80
CA GLN A 28 -12.01 3.45 9.75
C GLN A 28 -12.42 4.03 11.10
N GLU A 29 -12.11 3.33 12.21
CA GLU A 29 -12.34 3.86 13.57
C GLU A 29 -11.55 5.14 13.85
N LYS A 30 -10.38 5.30 13.20
CA LYS A 30 -9.47 6.44 13.43
C LYS A 30 -9.57 7.51 12.36
N THR A 31 -10.03 7.16 11.17
CA THR A 31 -10.06 8.05 10.01
C THR A 31 -11.35 7.86 9.24
N LYS A 32 -12.23 8.86 9.34
CA LYS A 32 -13.51 8.87 8.64
C LYS A 32 -13.27 8.84 7.13
N GLY A 33 -13.88 7.86 6.45
CA GLY A 33 -13.76 7.69 5.00
C GLY A 33 -12.53 6.90 4.54
N ALA A 34 -11.82 6.23 5.45
CA ALA A 34 -10.81 5.25 5.04
C ALA A 34 -11.46 4.06 4.31
N ASP A 35 -10.95 3.76 3.13
CA ASP A 35 -11.32 2.60 2.32
C ASP A 35 -10.12 1.66 2.10
N GLU A 36 -10.35 0.54 1.44
CA GLU A 36 -9.32 -0.46 1.15
C GLU A 36 -8.15 0.14 0.35
N SER A 37 -8.46 1.04 -0.59
CA SER A 37 -7.45 1.66 -1.46
C SER A 37 -6.53 2.57 -0.67
N LEU A 38 -7.08 3.43 0.18
CA LEU A 38 -6.33 4.35 1.04
C LEU A 38 -5.44 3.57 2.02
N VAL A 39 -6.00 2.53 2.64
CA VAL A 39 -5.27 1.71 3.60
C VAL A 39 -4.14 0.95 2.92
N LEU A 40 -4.40 0.32 1.77
CA LEU A 40 -3.37 -0.37 1.00
C LEU A 40 -2.27 0.59 0.52
N GLU A 41 -2.64 1.78 0.05
CA GLU A 41 -1.68 2.80 -0.37
C GLU A 41 -0.79 3.23 0.80
N ALA A 42 -1.35 3.43 2.00
CA ALA A 42 -0.60 3.76 3.20
C ALA A 42 0.39 2.65 3.60
N ILE A 43 -0.06 1.39 3.56
CA ILE A 43 0.80 0.22 3.82
C ILE A 43 1.96 0.17 2.82
N LEU A 44 1.66 0.28 1.52
CA LEU A 44 2.67 0.24 0.47
C LEU A 44 3.66 1.40 0.61
N LYS A 45 3.19 2.65 0.76
CA LYS A 45 4.06 3.81 0.97
C LYS A 45 4.98 3.62 2.17
N ASN A 46 4.44 3.14 3.29
CA ASN A 46 5.23 2.89 4.49
C ASN A 46 6.28 1.79 4.27
N HIS A 47 5.92 0.69 3.60
CA HIS A 47 6.82 -0.40 3.29
C HIS A 47 7.94 0.03 2.34
N LEU A 48 7.58 0.62 1.20
CA LEU A 48 8.54 1.09 0.18
C LEU A 48 9.53 2.13 0.74
N LYS A 49 9.09 3.00 1.65
CA LYS A 49 9.97 3.99 2.30
C LYS A 49 11.02 3.33 3.21
N ARG A 50 10.68 2.20 3.84
CA ARG A 50 11.52 1.50 4.83
C ARG A 50 12.36 0.40 4.22
N ASP A 51 11.99 -0.13 3.06
CA ASP A 51 12.74 -1.16 2.35
C ASP A 51 14.05 -0.57 1.77
N LYS A 52 15.15 -0.82 2.47
CA LYS A 52 16.49 -0.40 2.04
C LYS A 52 16.90 -1.06 0.72
N GLY A 53 16.54 -2.33 0.51
CA GLY A 53 16.90 -3.07 -0.70
C GLY A 53 16.22 -2.48 -1.93
N PHE A 54 14.91 -2.26 -1.83
CA PHE A 54 14.13 -1.60 -2.87
C PHE A 54 14.66 -0.19 -3.17
N ARG A 55 15.00 0.58 -2.15
CA ARG A 55 15.52 1.95 -2.33
C ARG A 55 16.89 1.98 -3.00
N THR A 56 17.81 1.10 -2.62
CA THR A 56 19.12 0.97 -3.28
C THR A 56 18.95 0.56 -4.75
N TRP A 57 18.04 -0.37 -5.03
CA TRP A 57 17.72 -0.75 -6.40
C TRP A 57 17.14 0.42 -7.20
N LEU A 58 16.20 1.18 -6.62
CA LEU A 58 15.57 2.34 -7.26
C LEU A 58 16.57 3.43 -7.61
N GLN A 59 17.54 3.72 -6.73
CA GLN A 59 18.60 4.71 -7.00
C GLN A 59 19.42 4.33 -8.23
N LYS A 60 19.81 3.06 -8.36
CA LYS A 60 20.56 2.57 -9.54
C LYS A 60 19.78 2.72 -10.85
N GLN A 61 18.45 2.69 -10.82
CA GLN A 61 17.63 2.87 -12.02
C GLN A 61 17.47 4.34 -12.43
N GLN A 62 17.78 5.28 -11.54
CA GLN A 62 17.70 6.72 -11.81
C GLN A 62 19.04 7.33 -12.24
N GLU A 63 20.14 6.58 -12.05
CA GLU A 63 21.48 6.93 -12.50
C GLU A 63 21.78 6.48 -13.95
N VAL A 64 20.89 5.67 -14.53
CA VAL A 64 20.91 5.20 -15.93
C VAL A 64 19.95 6.04 -16.76
#